data_AF-A3Y8M9-F1
#
_entry.id   AF-A3Y8M9-F1
#
_cell.length_a   1.000
_cell.length_b   1.000
_cell.length_c   1.000
_cell.angle_alpha   90.00
_cell.angle_beta   90.00
_cell.angle_gamma   90.00
#
_symmetry.space_group_name_H-M   'P 1'
#
loop_
_entity.id
_entity.type
_entity.pdbx_description
1 polymer ?
#
loop_
_entity_poly.entity_id
_entity_poly.type
_entity_poly.pdbx_seq_one_letter_code
_entity_poly.pdbx_strand_id
1 'polypeptide(L)'
;MKHGGKYFEESNLRRHRKVVWSEGMFIAPQHFQQQERYNHHHLEQYVSLTQGGHKYGLATLEIDQHRLQIGKIAVTQCRGLFPDGTYFESTRELLLDVKQGALEKCVYLALPMTIEGENEYGQREENKRYLKESVNLFDASDSGQNSVETTVAEPNVRLLLEGDETAGMTLIPVAKILESRESGQLVLDQSYIPACIQYGASSLLKERVKELLVLTQTRANSVVQRIGAGQNRKSEQSLMREYLWLQTLIAGYLGCI
;
A
#
# COMPACT_ATOMS: atom_id res chain seq x y z
N MET A 1 -20.79 -27.68 14.84
CA MET A 1 -20.52 -26.38 14.20
C MET A 1 -19.59 -26.53 12.97
N LYS A 2 -19.99 -27.27 11.92
CA LYS A 2 -19.20 -27.43 10.67
C LYS A 2 -19.98 -27.07 9.40
N HIS A 3 -21.15 -26.45 9.52
CA HIS A 3 -21.99 -26.11 8.35
C HIS A 3 -21.96 -24.63 7.97
N GLY A 4 -21.42 -23.73 8.81
CA GLY A 4 -21.35 -22.29 8.49
C GLY A 4 -20.32 -21.92 7.41
N GLY A 5 -19.19 -22.64 7.31
CA GLY A 5 -18.10 -22.27 6.41
C GLY A 5 -18.44 -22.38 4.91
N LYS A 6 -19.14 -23.45 4.50
CA LYS A 6 -19.50 -23.68 3.08
C LYS A 6 -20.49 -22.64 2.55
N TYR A 7 -21.48 -22.23 3.34
CA TYR A 7 -22.45 -21.22 2.91
C TYR A 7 -21.80 -19.83 2.77
N PHE A 8 -20.84 -19.49 3.64
CA PHE A 8 -20.08 -18.24 3.57
C PHE A 8 -19.10 -18.20 2.37
N GLU A 9 -18.50 -19.34 2.00
CA GLU A 9 -17.67 -19.45 0.80
C GLU A 9 -18.52 -19.37 -0.48
N GLU A 10 -19.64 -20.09 -0.54
CA GLU A 10 -20.54 -20.08 -1.69
C GLU A 10 -21.23 -18.72 -1.92
N SER A 11 -21.58 -17.99 -0.86
CA SER A 11 -22.13 -16.63 -0.97
C SER A 11 -21.11 -15.64 -1.51
N ASN A 12 -19.86 -15.70 -1.04
CA ASN A 12 -18.76 -14.89 -1.59
C ASN A 12 -18.52 -15.20 -3.08
N LEU A 13 -18.55 -16.47 -3.48
CA LEU A 13 -18.41 -16.86 -4.89
C LEU A 13 -19.56 -16.37 -5.78
N ARG A 14 -20.76 -16.17 -5.25
CA ARG A 14 -21.90 -15.60 -6.01
C ARG A 14 -21.77 -14.08 -6.18
N ARG A 15 -21.26 -13.39 -5.15
CA ARG A 15 -21.09 -11.93 -5.12
C ARG A 15 -20.13 -11.41 -6.18
N HIS A 16 -19.27 -12.25 -6.73
CA HIS A 16 -18.32 -11.88 -7.77
C HIS A 16 -18.62 -12.52 -9.13
N ARG A 17 -19.89 -12.87 -9.42
CA ARG A 17 -20.27 -13.42 -10.73
C ARG A 17 -20.58 -12.31 -11.75
N LYS A 18 -20.38 -12.64 -13.02
CA LYS A 18 -20.66 -11.74 -14.14
C LYS A 18 -22.16 -11.49 -14.28
N VAL A 19 -22.53 -10.26 -14.64
CA VAL A 19 -23.90 -9.89 -15.00
C VAL A 19 -24.24 -10.46 -16.39
N VAL A 20 -25.42 -11.04 -16.52
CA VAL A 20 -25.97 -11.48 -17.81
C VAL A 20 -26.79 -10.32 -18.39
N TRP A 21 -26.30 -9.73 -19.48
CA TRP A 21 -27.03 -8.70 -20.22
C TRP A 21 -27.91 -9.36 -21.28
N SER A 22 -29.21 -9.08 -21.24
CA SER A 22 -30.18 -9.65 -22.17
C SER A 22 -30.99 -8.55 -22.86
N GLU A 23 -31.47 -8.85 -24.06
CA GLU A 23 -32.32 -7.94 -24.80
C GLU A 23 -33.61 -7.64 -24.01
N GLY A 24 -34.02 -6.37 -23.95
CA GLY A 24 -35.20 -5.93 -23.20
C GLY A 24 -35.01 -5.82 -21.68
N MET A 25 -33.80 -6.04 -21.15
CA MET A 25 -33.50 -5.90 -19.73
C MET A 25 -33.51 -4.43 -19.29
N PHE A 26 -34.27 -4.11 -18.24
CA PHE A 26 -34.23 -2.79 -17.60
C PHE A 26 -32.92 -2.61 -16.82
N ILE A 27 -32.22 -1.50 -17.07
CA ILE A 27 -30.95 -1.21 -16.41
C ILE A 27 -31.20 -0.56 -15.05
N ALA A 28 -30.65 -1.16 -13.99
CA ALA A 28 -30.65 -0.64 -12.63
C ALA A 28 -29.20 -0.50 -12.11
N PRO A 29 -28.94 0.38 -11.11
CA PRO A 29 -27.59 0.61 -10.58
C PRO A 29 -26.86 -0.67 -10.14
N GLN A 30 -27.60 -1.64 -9.63
CA GLN A 30 -27.08 -2.93 -9.15
C GLN A 30 -26.33 -3.70 -10.25
N HIS A 31 -26.73 -3.56 -11.52
CA HIS A 31 -26.03 -4.24 -12.62
C HIS A 31 -24.62 -3.68 -12.82
N PHE A 32 -24.45 -2.36 -12.75
CA PHE A 32 -23.12 -1.74 -12.85
C PHE A 32 -22.26 -2.06 -11.64
N GLN A 33 -22.84 -1.99 -10.43
CA GLN A 33 -22.15 -2.33 -9.18
C GLN A 33 -21.69 -3.80 -9.20
N GLN A 34 -22.52 -4.73 -9.67
CA GLN A 34 -22.16 -6.14 -9.78
C GLN A 34 -21.07 -6.37 -10.84
N GLN A 35 -21.15 -5.68 -11.98
CA GLN A 35 -20.13 -5.73 -13.03
C GLN A 35 -18.77 -5.22 -12.50
N GLU A 36 -18.76 -4.15 -11.72
CA GLU A 36 -17.57 -3.61 -11.06
C GLU A 36 -16.97 -4.63 -10.07
N ARG A 37 -17.80 -5.22 -9.19
CA ARG A 37 -17.38 -6.26 -8.24
C ARG A 37 -16.78 -7.48 -8.95
N TYR A 38 -17.37 -7.91 -10.07
CA TYR A 38 -16.85 -9.01 -10.90
C TYR A 38 -15.47 -8.66 -11.47
N ASN A 39 -15.32 -7.48 -12.08
CA ASN A 39 -14.06 -7.04 -12.70
C ASN A 39 -12.95 -6.90 -11.66
N HIS A 40 -13.26 -6.29 -10.50
CA HIS A 40 -12.32 -6.13 -9.40
C HIS A 40 -11.82 -7.48 -8.89
N HIS A 41 -12.74 -8.41 -8.60
CA HIS A 41 -12.38 -9.74 -8.13
C HIS A 41 -11.58 -10.53 -9.17
N HIS A 42 -11.96 -10.46 -10.45
CA HIS A 42 -11.19 -11.12 -11.51
C HIS A 42 -9.74 -10.61 -11.58
N LEU A 43 -9.54 -9.29 -11.45
CA LEU A 43 -8.19 -8.70 -11.38
C LEU A 43 -7.42 -9.18 -10.16
N GLU A 44 -8.05 -9.18 -8.99
CA GLU A 44 -7.47 -9.68 -7.74
C GLU A 44 -7.00 -11.14 -7.86
N GLN A 45 -7.86 -12.02 -8.40
CA GLN A 45 -7.53 -13.43 -8.63
C GLN A 45 -6.40 -13.60 -9.65
N TYR A 46 -6.41 -12.81 -10.73
CA TYR A 46 -5.35 -12.84 -11.73
C TYR A 46 -3.99 -12.45 -11.13
N VAL A 47 -3.94 -11.36 -10.36
CA VAL A 47 -2.71 -10.92 -9.66
C VAL A 47 -2.27 -11.98 -8.64
N SER A 48 -3.22 -12.53 -7.87
CA SER A 48 -2.98 -13.59 -6.88
C SER A 48 -2.36 -14.86 -7.46
N LEU A 49 -2.70 -15.23 -8.70
CA LEU A 49 -2.19 -16.43 -9.36
C LEU A 49 -0.87 -16.19 -10.10
N THR A 50 -0.61 -14.96 -10.53
CA THR A 50 0.56 -14.61 -11.37
C THR A 50 1.72 -14.01 -10.58
N GLN A 51 1.45 -13.35 -9.45
CA GLN A 51 2.47 -12.78 -8.56
C GLN A 51 2.57 -13.60 -7.28
N GLY A 52 3.80 -14.01 -6.92
CA GLY A 52 4.08 -14.61 -5.62
C GLY A 52 4.30 -13.52 -4.56
N GLY A 53 3.82 -13.74 -3.32
CA GLY A 53 4.10 -12.86 -2.18
C GLY A 53 2.87 -12.37 -1.41
N HIS A 54 3.09 -11.38 -0.55
CA HIS A 54 2.03 -10.68 0.18
C HIS A 54 1.21 -9.80 -0.77
N LYS A 55 -0.11 -9.96 -0.75
CA LYS A 55 -1.05 -9.35 -1.70
C LYS A 55 -1.55 -7.96 -1.28
N TYR A 56 -1.13 -7.50 -0.11
CA TYR A 56 -1.58 -6.26 0.50
C TYR A 56 -0.42 -5.55 1.20
N GLY A 57 -0.62 -4.27 1.48
CA GLY A 57 0.37 -3.38 2.07
C GLY A 57 0.56 -2.10 1.26
N LEU A 58 1.64 -1.39 1.54
CA LEU A 58 1.92 -0.05 1.08
C LEU A 58 2.97 -0.07 -0.04
N ALA A 59 2.72 0.74 -1.06
CA ALA A 59 3.70 1.08 -2.07
C ALA A 59 4.46 2.37 -1.70
N THR A 60 3.75 3.34 -1.12
CA THR A 60 4.30 4.60 -0.62
C THR A 60 3.73 4.90 0.76
N LEU A 61 4.55 5.44 1.67
CA LEU A 61 4.15 5.95 2.98
C LEU A 61 5.08 7.09 3.37
N GLU A 62 4.49 8.23 3.72
CA GLU A 62 5.18 9.41 4.22
C GLU A 62 4.49 9.91 5.49
N ILE A 63 5.24 9.99 6.58
CA ILE A 63 4.78 10.45 7.89
C ILE A 63 5.50 11.76 8.21
N ASP A 64 4.74 12.81 8.52
CA ASP A 64 5.29 14.11 8.92
C ASP A 64 5.91 14.04 10.32
N GLN A 65 7.22 14.20 10.37
CA GLN A 65 8.00 14.18 11.60
C GLN A 65 7.76 15.41 12.49
N HIS A 66 7.32 16.54 11.93
CA HIS A 66 7.01 17.75 12.70
C HIS A 66 5.74 17.58 13.52
N ARG A 67 4.73 16.89 12.98
CA ARG A 67 3.46 16.60 13.67
C ARG A 67 3.66 15.69 14.89
N LEU A 68 4.67 14.82 14.86
CA LEU A 68 5.03 13.97 16.01
C LEU A 68 5.44 14.81 17.24
N GLN A 69 5.99 16.01 17.05
CA GLN A 69 6.40 16.91 18.14
C GLN A 69 5.22 17.41 18.97
N ILE A 70 4.02 17.42 18.39
CA ILE A 70 2.79 17.94 19.02
C ILE A 70 1.79 16.82 19.33
N GLY A 71 2.23 15.57 19.43
CA GLY A 71 1.35 14.46 19.82
C GLY A 71 0.48 13.90 18.70
N LYS A 72 0.76 14.25 17.43
CA LYS A 72 -0.05 13.86 16.29
C LYS A 72 0.73 12.99 15.32
N ILE A 73 0.07 11.99 14.74
CA ILE A 73 0.58 11.27 13.58
C ILE A 73 -0.14 11.83 12.35
N ALA A 74 0.64 12.32 11.40
CA ALA A 74 0.13 12.79 10.13
C ALA A 74 0.76 12.00 9.00
N VAL A 75 -0.06 11.33 8.20
CA VAL A 75 0.37 10.69 6.95
C VAL A 75 0.07 11.66 5.81
N THR A 76 1.11 12.20 5.21
CA THR A 76 1.02 13.20 4.13
C THR A 76 0.76 12.55 2.78
N GLN A 77 1.30 11.35 2.58
CA GLN A 77 1.10 10.55 1.38
C GLN A 77 1.13 9.06 1.70
N CYS A 78 0.13 8.33 1.23
CA CYS A 78 0.15 6.87 1.25
C CYS A 78 -0.67 6.29 0.09
N ARG A 79 -0.20 5.18 -0.46
CA ARG A 79 -0.95 4.41 -1.44
C ARG A 79 -0.63 2.93 -1.29
N GLY A 80 -1.58 2.07 -1.60
CA GLY A 80 -1.41 0.65 -1.42
C GLY A 80 -2.66 -0.16 -1.70
N LEU A 81 -2.64 -1.40 -1.22
CA LEU A 81 -3.75 -2.35 -1.28
C LEU A 81 -4.09 -2.82 0.12
N PHE A 82 -5.37 -2.78 0.48
CA PHE A 82 -5.87 -3.42 1.70
C PHE A 82 -5.92 -4.94 1.56
N PRO A 83 -5.95 -5.69 2.69
CA PRO A 83 -6.10 -7.15 2.71
C PRO A 83 -7.28 -7.70 1.88
N ASP A 84 -8.31 -6.90 1.65
CA ASP A 84 -9.49 -7.25 0.84
C ASP A 84 -9.35 -6.87 -0.64
N GLY A 85 -8.13 -6.56 -1.10
CA GLY A 85 -7.81 -6.22 -2.48
C GLY A 85 -8.09 -4.76 -2.86
N THR A 86 -8.63 -3.95 -1.96
CA THR A 86 -9.01 -2.57 -2.29
C THR A 86 -7.82 -1.65 -2.41
N TYR A 87 -7.67 -1.08 -3.60
CA TYR A 87 -6.73 -0.02 -3.87
C TYR A 87 -7.16 1.28 -3.18
N PHE A 88 -6.18 1.99 -2.66
CA PHE A 88 -6.36 3.35 -2.17
C PHE A 88 -5.12 4.19 -2.46
N GLU A 89 -5.36 5.48 -2.60
CA GLU A 89 -4.35 6.51 -2.68
C GLU A 89 -4.88 7.72 -1.91
N SER A 90 -4.11 8.21 -0.95
CA SER A 90 -4.53 9.34 -0.13
C SER A 90 -4.57 10.60 -0.97
N THR A 91 -5.76 11.17 -1.13
CA THR A 91 -5.97 12.49 -1.74
C THR A 91 -5.71 13.63 -0.74
N ARG A 92 -5.74 13.33 0.56
CA ARG A 92 -5.65 14.29 1.68
C ARG A 92 -4.79 13.72 2.80
N GLU A 93 -4.25 14.62 3.64
CA GLU A 93 -3.52 14.25 4.87
C GLU A 93 -4.44 13.45 5.81
N LEU A 94 -3.94 12.31 6.32
CA LEU A 94 -4.60 11.53 7.35
C LEU A 94 -4.01 11.88 8.71
N LEU A 95 -4.87 12.19 9.69
CA LEU A 95 -4.45 12.66 11.00
C LEU A 95 -4.97 11.75 12.11
N LEU A 96 -4.12 11.49 13.10
CA LEU A 96 -4.45 10.78 14.34
C LEU A 96 -3.88 11.54 15.53
N ASP A 97 -4.78 11.93 16.44
CA ASP A 97 -4.40 12.52 17.72
C ASP A 97 -4.16 11.41 18.74
N VAL A 98 -2.91 11.25 19.19
CA VAL A 98 -2.53 10.20 20.13
C VAL A 98 -2.59 10.77 21.55
N LYS A 99 -3.40 10.15 22.40
CA LYS A 99 -3.49 10.52 23.83
C LYS A 99 -2.14 10.26 24.52
N GLN A 100 -1.81 11.10 25.50
CA GLN A 100 -0.60 10.93 26.33
C GLN A 100 -0.56 9.53 26.98
N GLY A 101 0.66 9.02 27.19
CA GLY A 101 0.87 7.72 27.81
C GLY A 101 0.72 6.52 26.87
N ALA A 102 0.64 6.74 25.56
CA ALA A 102 0.78 5.65 24.59
C ALA A 102 2.20 5.04 24.66
N LEU A 103 2.27 3.73 24.86
CA LEU A 103 3.51 2.96 24.97
C LEU A 103 3.37 1.70 24.11
N GLU A 104 4.37 1.43 23.27
CA GLU A 104 4.45 0.21 22.44
C GLU A 104 3.20 -0.07 21.58
N LYS A 105 2.56 0.99 21.05
CA LYS A 105 1.30 0.87 20.29
C LYS A 105 1.49 0.88 18.79
N CYS A 106 0.82 -0.02 18.09
CA CYS A 106 0.76 0.00 16.63
C CYS A 106 -0.23 1.05 16.11
N VAL A 107 0.07 1.59 14.94
CA VAL A 107 -0.76 2.54 14.21
C VAL A 107 -1.17 1.85 12.91
N TYR A 108 -2.46 1.92 12.60
CA TYR A 108 -3.06 1.26 11.46
C TYR A 108 -3.68 2.26 10.52
N LEU A 109 -3.57 2.02 9.22
CA LEU A 109 -4.59 2.48 8.27
C LEU A 109 -5.76 1.51 8.35
N ALA A 110 -6.96 2.06 8.39
CA ALA A 110 -8.19 1.32 8.51
C ALA A 110 -9.18 1.73 7.44
N LEU A 111 -9.90 0.75 6.92
CA LEU A 111 -11.01 0.92 5.98
C LEU A 111 -12.17 0.02 6.42
N PRO A 112 -13.41 0.54 6.52
CA PRO A 112 -14.57 -0.30 6.84
C PRO A 112 -14.78 -1.41 5.80
N MET A 113 -14.99 -2.64 6.26
CA MET A 113 -15.27 -3.79 5.40
C MET A 113 -16.64 -3.64 4.74
N THR A 114 -16.79 -4.17 3.52
CA THR A 114 -18.12 -4.24 2.92
C THR A 114 -18.98 -5.30 3.61
N ILE A 115 -20.21 -4.93 3.92
CA ILE A 115 -21.27 -5.83 4.37
C ILE A 115 -22.33 -5.90 3.26
N GLU A 116 -22.73 -7.10 2.86
CA GLU A 116 -23.73 -7.28 1.81
C GLU A 116 -25.10 -6.74 2.24
N GLY A 117 -25.75 -6.01 1.35
CA GLY A 117 -27.06 -5.39 1.59
C GLY A 117 -27.02 -4.06 2.36
N GLU A 118 -25.86 -3.69 2.91
CA GLU A 118 -25.66 -2.40 3.58
C GLU A 118 -25.26 -1.30 2.59
N ASN A 119 -25.70 -0.07 2.87
CA ASN A 119 -25.20 1.09 2.13
C ASN A 119 -23.71 1.30 2.45
N GLU A 120 -22.86 1.33 1.42
CA GLU A 120 -21.39 1.47 1.54
C GLU A 120 -20.91 2.93 1.52
N TYR A 121 -21.80 3.89 1.18
CA TYR A 121 -21.45 5.30 0.96
C TYR A 121 -21.99 6.20 2.06
N GLY A 122 -21.16 7.08 2.60
CA GLY A 122 -21.53 8.05 3.64
C GLY A 122 -20.62 9.27 3.69
N GLN A 123 -20.75 10.04 4.76
CA GLN A 123 -19.82 11.11 5.12
C GLN A 123 -18.64 10.60 5.95
N ARG A 124 -17.65 11.46 6.23
CA ARG A 124 -16.38 11.08 6.88
C ARG A 124 -16.55 10.57 8.30
N GLU A 125 -17.51 11.12 9.02
CA GLU A 125 -17.82 10.77 10.40
C GLU A 125 -18.60 9.45 10.49
N GLU A 126 -19.18 9.00 9.39
CA GLU A 126 -19.91 7.74 9.33
C GLU A 126 -18.95 6.56 9.14
N ASN A 127 -19.31 5.41 9.73
CA ASN A 127 -18.56 4.16 9.54
C ASN A 127 -18.90 3.49 8.19
N LYS A 128 -18.75 4.24 7.10
CA LYS A 128 -19.01 3.81 5.72
C LYS A 128 -17.71 3.66 4.95
N ARG A 129 -17.69 2.69 4.03
CA ARG A 129 -16.50 2.32 3.28
C ARG A 129 -16.03 3.41 2.31
N TYR A 130 -16.97 4.16 1.75
CA TYR A 130 -16.70 5.19 0.77
C TYR A 130 -17.25 6.56 1.19
N LEU A 131 -16.47 7.61 0.92
CA LEU A 131 -16.85 9.01 1.07
C LEU A 131 -17.39 9.55 -0.24
N LYS A 132 -18.48 10.30 -0.19
CA LYS A 132 -19.07 10.95 -1.37
C LYS A 132 -18.39 12.29 -1.65
N GLU A 133 -18.10 12.57 -2.91
CA GLU A 133 -17.57 13.85 -3.39
C GLU A 133 -18.27 14.29 -4.67
N SER A 134 -18.58 15.59 -4.81
CA SER A 134 -19.17 16.13 -6.05
C SER A 134 -18.05 16.53 -7.01
N VAL A 135 -18.15 16.09 -8.26
CA VAL A 135 -17.18 16.40 -9.32
C VAL A 135 -17.91 16.74 -10.62
N ASN A 136 -17.26 17.55 -11.46
CA ASN A 136 -17.71 17.85 -12.81
C ASN A 136 -17.00 16.93 -13.81
N LEU A 137 -17.77 16.09 -14.51
CA LEU A 137 -17.26 15.21 -15.55
C LEU A 137 -17.34 15.90 -16.91
N PHE A 138 -16.23 15.97 -17.62
CA PHE A 138 -16.13 16.53 -18.96
C PHE A 138 -16.18 15.42 -20.00
N ASP A 139 -16.86 15.66 -21.12
CA ASP A 139 -16.92 14.71 -22.23
C ASP A 139 -15.57 14.69 -22.97
N ALA A 140 -14.96 13.50 -23.04
CA ALA A 140 -13.69 13.30 -23.76
C ALA A 140 -13.89 13.09 -25.27
N SER A 141 -15.13 12.83 -25.72
CA SER A 141 -15.48 12.65 -27.12
C SER A 141 -15.92 13.95 -27.81
N ASP A 142 -16.35 14.95 -27.04
CA ASP A 142 -16.80 16.25 -27.54
C ASP A 142 -16.47 17.39 -26.56
N SER A 143 -15.42 18.16 -26.88
CA SER A 143 -14.98 19.31 -26.06
C SER A 143 -15.95 20.49 -26.08
N GLY A 144 -16.98 20.47 -26.92
CA GLY A 144 -18.00 21.52 -27.00
C GLY A 144 -19.13 21.36 -25.97
N GLN A 145 -19.21 20.22 -25.28
CA GLN A 145 -20.25 19.98 -24.28
C GLN A 145 -19.89 20.53 -22.90
N ASN A 146 -20.91 20.99 -22.19
CA ASN A 146 -20.78 21.37 -20.80
C ASN A 146 -20.50 20.14 -19.93
N SER A 147 -19.76 20.34 -18.84
CA SER A 147 -19.55 19.29 -17.84
C SER A 147 -20.86 18.89 -17.16
N VAL A 148 -20.94 17.63 -16.74
CA VAL A 148 -22.04 17.09 -15.92
C VAL A 148 -21.57 16.98 -14.47
N GLU A 149 -22.28 17.62 -13.55
CA GLU A 149 -22.05 17.43 -12.12
C GLU A 149 -22.50 16.02 -11.70
N THR A 150 -21.66 15.30 -10.96
CA THR A 150 -21.92 13.93 -10.51
C THR A 150 -21.25 13.67 -9.17
N THR A 151 -21.84 12.78 -8.38
CA THR A 151 -21.23 12.30 -7.13
C THR A 151 -20.36 11.08 -7.40
N VAL A 152 -19.09 11.16 -7.03
CA VAL A 152 -18.12 10.07 -7.02
C VAL A 152 -17.80 9.64 -5.59
N ALA A 153 -17.02 8.58 -5.47
CA ALA A 153 -16.71 7.95 -4.20
C ALA A 153 -15.20 7.69 -4.05
N GLU A 154 -14.61 8.06 -2.92
CA GLU A 154 -13.25 7.69 -2.54
C GLU A 154 -13.25 6.76 -1.31
N PRO A 155 -12.28 5.84 -1.16
CA PRO A 155 -12.18 5.00 0.04
C PRO A 155 -12.03 5.84 1.32
N ASN A 156 -12.84 5.56 2.34
CA ASN A 156 -12.80 6.22 3.64
C ASN A 156 -11.66 5.67 4.50
N VAL A 157 -10.43 5.94 4.08
CA VAL A 157 -9.22 5.52 4.81
C VAL A 157 -8.99 6.46 5.99
N ARG A 158 -8.74 5.88 7.16
CA ARG A 158 -8.40 6.62 8.37
C ARG A 158 -7.27 5.97 9.14
N LEU A 159 -6.65 6.75 10.03
CA LEU A 159 -5.68 6.22 10.99
C LEU A 159 -6.39 5.78 12.26
N LEU A 160 -5.99 4.63 12.80
CA LEU A 160 -6.42 4.13 14.10
C LEU A 160 -5.21 3.74 14.93
N LEU A 161 -5.35 3.88 16.25
CA LEU A 161 -4.37 3.42 17.22
C LEU A 161 -4.74 2.03 17.73
N GLU A 162 -3.74 1.24 18.09
CA GLU A 162 -3.96 -0.01 18.82
C GLU A 162 -4.74 0.23 20.12
N GLY A 163 -5.89 -0.46 20.23
CA GLY A 163 -6.86 -0.31 21.30
C GLY A 163 -8.13 0.47 20.90
N ASP A 164 -8.14 1.11 19.74
CA ASP A 164 -9.38 1.66 19.16
C ASP A 164 -10.30 0.53 18.66
N GLU A 165 -11.58 0.83 18.45
CA GLU A 165 -12.53 -0.14 17.89
C GLU A 165 -12.20 -0.43 16.43
N THR A 166 -11.72 -1.65 16.15
CA THR A 166 -11.37 -2.11 14.80
C THR A 166 -12.36 -3.12 14.22
N ALA A 167 -13.44 -3.44 14.96
CA ALA A 167 -14.44 -4.40 14.52
C ALA A 167 -15.07 -3.95 13.19
N GLY A 168 -15.14 -4.87 12.23
CA GLY A 168 -15.70 -4.56 10.92
C GLY A 168 -14.76 -3.77 10.00
N MET A 169 -13.46 -3.66 10.31
CA MET A 169 -12.48 -2.96 9.47
C MET A 169 -11.37 -3.87 8.97
N THR A 170 -10.87 -3.53 7.78
CA THR A 170 -9.62 -4.09 7.26
C THR A 170 -8.47 -3.12 7.57
N LEU A 171 -7.33 -3.67 7.97
CA LEU A 171 -6.22 -2.90 8.56
C LEU A 171 -4.92 -3.12 7.81
N ILE A 172 -4.10 -2.07 7.70
CA ILE A 172 -2.71 -2.14 7.28
C ILE A 172 -1.87 -1.49 8.38
N PRO A 173 -0.91 -2.20 8.99
CA PRO A 173 -0.07 -1.62 10.02
C PRO A 173 1.02 -0.74 9.37
N VAL A 174 1.15 0.51 9.86
CA VAL A 174 1.94 1.56 9.18
C VAL A 174 3.08 2.13 10.01
N ALA A 175 2.96 2.11 11.33
CA ALA A 175 4.00 2.55 12.24
C ALA A 175 3.80 1.91 13.62
N LYS A 176 4.85 1.96 14.44
CA LYS A 176 4.77 1.61 15.85
C LYS A 176 5.28 2.78 16.69
N ILE A 177 4.50 3.16 17.69
CA ILE A 177 4.87 4.14 18.71
C ILE A 177 5.65 3.40 19.79
N LEU A 178 6.88 3.83 20.07
CA LEU A 178 7.65 3.35 21.22
C LEU A 178 7.09 3.98 22.50
N GLU A 179 7.05 5.31 22.52
CA GLU A 179 6.58 6.08 23.67
C GLU A 179 5.97 7.43 23.26
N SER A 180 5.05 7.91 24.09
CA SER A 180 4.64 9.32 24.15
C SER A 180 5.30 9.95 25.37
N ARG A 181 6.17 10.95 25.14
CA ARG A 181 6.91 11.65 26.19
C ARG A 181 5.98 12.52 27.02
N GLU A 182 6.42 12.91 28.21
CA GLU A 182 5.69 13.85 29.09
C GLU A 182 5.42 15.21 28.40
N SER A 183 6.29 15.63 27.48
CA SER A 183 6.10 16.82 26.65
C SER A 183 4.97 16.69 25.62
N GLY A 184 4.39 15.50 25.43
CA GLY A 184 3.43 15.16 24.38
C GLY A 184 4.06 14.70 23.06
N GLN A 185 5.39 14.75 22.93
CA GLN A 185 6.09 14.27 21.72
C GLN A 185 5.91 12.76 21.56
N LEU A 186 5.60 12.32 20.33
CA LEU A 186 5.58 10.91 19.96
C LEU A 186 6.95 10.47 19.43
N VAL A 187 7.42 9.32 19.90
CA VAL A 187 8.62 8.65 19.41
C VAL A 187 8.19 7.38 18.68
N LEU A 188 8.42 7.35 17.36
CA LEU A 188 8.17 6.15 16.55
C LEU A 188 9.38 5.21 16.58
N ASP A 189 9.10 3.92 16.47
CA ASP A 189 10.11 2.88 16.31
C ASP A 189 10.72 2.94 14.91
N GLN A 190 11.96 3.41 14.82
CA GLN A 190 12.70 3.52 13.55
C GLN A 190 13.11 2.17 12.96
N SER A 191 13.06 1.09 13.76
CA SER A 191 13.31 -0.27 13.29
C SER A 191 12.08 -0.94 12.70
N TYR A 192 10.91 -0.30 12.84
CA TYR A 192 9.64 -0.83 12.37
C TYR A 192 9.54 -0.83 10.84
N ILE A 193 9.18 -1.99 10.29
CA ILE A 193 8.92 -2.15 8.85
C ILE A 193 7.39 -2.28 8.68
N PRO A 194 6.72 -1.32 8.01
CA PRO A 194 5.30 -1.43 7.73
C PRO A 194 5.01 -2.60 6.77
N ALA A 195 3.75 -2.98 6.63
CA ALA A 195 3.36 -3.96 5.62
C ALA A 195 3.62 -3.36 4.22
N CYS A 196 4.75 -3.71 3.59
CA CYS A 196 5.18 -3.17 2.30
C CYS A 196 4.86 -4.14 1.16
N ILE A 197 4.28 -3.62 0.08
CA ILE A 197 4.27 -4.27 -1.25
C ILE A 197 5.48 -3.80 -2.06
N GLN A 198 5.84 -2.52 -1.90
CA GLN A 198 7.09 -1.98 -2.44
C GLN A 198 7.96 -1.52 -1.27
N TYR A 199 9.26 -1.80 -1.33
CA TYR A 199 10.22 -1.37 -0.29
C TYR A 199 10.22 0.15 -0.08
N GLY A 200 9.75 0.90 -1.08
CA GLY A 200 9.55 2.35 -1.05
C GLY A 200 8.58 2.86 0.04
N ALA A 201 7.79 1.99 0.67
CA ALA A 201 6.97 2.39 1.81
C ALA A 201 7.74 2.40 3.15
N SER A 202 8.92 1.78 3.24
CA SER A 202 9.73 1.79 4.46
C SER A 202 10.94 2.71 4.29
N SER A 203 11.06 3.72 5.16
CA SER A 203 12.24 4.58 5.25
C SER A 203 13.50 3.77 5.55
N LEU A 204 13.41 2.81 6.48
CA LEU A 204 14.51 1.91 6.84
C LEU A 204 14.97 1.08 5.63
N LEU A 205 14.05 0.44 4.91
CA LEU A 205 14.43 -0.37 3.74
C LEU A 205 15.04 0.50 2.63
N LYS A 206 14.50 1.69 2.37
CA LYS A 206 15.10 2.65 1.43
C LYS A 206 16.54 2.97 1.80
N GLU A 207 16.78 3.28 3.08
CA GLU A 207 18.12 3.62 3.57
C GLU A 207 19.08 2.44 3.41
N ARG A 208 18.66 1.22 3.80
CA ARG A 208 19.49 0.01 3.68
C ARG A 208 19.79 -0.36 2.23
N VAL A 209 18.82 -0.25 1.33
CA VAL A 209 19.04 -0.48 -0.11
C VAL A 209 20.04 0.55 -0.66
N LYS A 210 19.91 1.82 -0.27
CA LYS A 210 20.86 2.88 -0.67
C LYS A 210 22.27 2.62 -0.12
N GLU A 211 22.38 2.19 1.13
CA GLU A 211 23.65 1.82 1.75
C GLU A 211 24.32 0.65 1.01
N LEU A 212 23.56 -0.42 0.74
CA LEU A 212 24.06 -1.58 -0.02
C LEU A 212 24.50 -1.19 -1.43
N LEU A 213 23.78 -0.28 -2.09
CA LEU A 213 24.16 0.23 -3.40
C LEU A 213 25.52 0.95 -3.35
N VAL A 214 25.70 1.86 -2.39
CA VAL A 214 26.95 2.61 -2.21
C VAL A 214 28.11 1.68 -1.86
N LEU A 215 27.90 0.71 -0.97
CA LEU A 215 28.91 -0.29 -0.61
C LEU A 215 29.31 -1.16 -1.81
N THR A 216 28.33 -1.59 -2.61
CA THR A 216 28.56 -2.39 -3.82
C THR A 216 29.38 -1.60 -4.84
N GLN A 217 29.03 -0.32 -5.07
CA GLN A 217 29.76 0.56 -5.98
C GLN A 217 31.20 0.82 -5.51
N THR A 218 31.38 1.10 -4.21
CA THR A 218 32.70 1.29 -3.60
C THR A 218 33.57 0.04 -3.75
N ARG A 219 32.97 -1.13 -3.54
CA ARG A 219 33.66 -2.41 -3.68
C ARG A 219 34.02 -2.71 -5.14
N ALA A 220 33.12 -2.47 -6.08
CA ALA A 220 33.38 -2.63 -7.51
C ALA A 220 34.55 -1.73 -7.96
N ASN A 221 34.55 -0.46 -7.58
CA ASN A 221 35.64 0.47 -7.88
C ASN A 221 36.98 0.00 -7.31
N SER A 222 36.99 -0.51 -6.07
CA SER A 222 38.20 -1.08 -5.46
C SER A 222 38.72 -2.30 -6.24
N VAL A 223 37.84 -3.18 -6.71
CA VAL A 223 38.22 -4.34 -7.53
C VAL A 223 38.83 -3.88 -8.86
N VAL A 224 38.21 -2.92 -9.55
CA VAL A 224 38.73 -2.35 -10.81
C VAL A 224 40.15 -1.80 -10.63
N GLN A 225 40.39 -1.02 -9.56
CA GLN A 225 41.72 -0.48 -9.27
C GLN A 225 42.77 -1.58 -9.02
N ARG A 226 42.39 -2.68 -8.33
CA ARG A 226 43.29 -3.82 -8.07
C ARG A 226 43.59 -4.65 -9.31
N ILE A 227 42.65 -4.76 -10.25
CA ILE A 227 42.87 -5.40 -11.55
C ILE A 227 43.87 -4.56 -12.35
N GLY A 228 43.63 -3.24 -12.46
CA GLY A 228 44.53 -2.31 -13.17
C GLY A 228 45.96 -2.32 -12.61
N ALA A 229 46.11 -2.27 -11.28
CA ALA A 229 47.42 -2.37 -10.63
C ALA A 229 48.06 -3.78 -10.70
N GLY A 230 47.24 -4.81 -10.90
CA GLY A 230 47.64 -6.22 -10.88
C GLY A 230 47.98 -6.81 -12.24
N GLN A 231 47.65 -6.14 -13.35
CA GLN A 231 47.80 -6.67 -14.72
C GLN A 231 49.21 -7.18 -15.04
N ASN A 232 50.26 -6.54 -14.52
CA ASN A 232 51.65 -6.93 -14.76
C ASN A 232 52.31 -7.66 -13.58
N ARG A 233 51.58 -7.94 -12.50
CA ARG A 233 52.14 -8.42 -11.22
C ARG A 233 51.47 -9.67 -10.65
N LYS A 234 50.27 -10.03 -11.10
CA LYS A 234 49.48 -11.16 -10.57
C LYS A 234 49.40 -12.31 -11.58
N SER A 235 49.22 -13.53 -11.08
CA SER A 235 48.93 -14.69 -11.92
C SER A 235 47.57 -14.57 -12.61
N GLU A 236 47.41 -15.22 -13.75
CA GLU A 236 46.15 -15.27 -14.51
C GLU A 236 44.97 -15.78 -13.65
N GLN A 237 45.21 -16.79 -12.81
CA GLN A 237 44.19 -17.32 -11.89
C GLN A 237 43.71 -16.27 -10.87
N SER A 238 44.62 -15.44 -10.35
CA SER A 238 44.25 -14.37 -9.42
C SER A 238 43.47 -13.25 -10.11
N LEU A 239 43.82 -12.92 -11.35
CA LEU A 239 43.10 -11.93 -12.14
C LEU A 239 41.70 -12.44 -12.51
N MET A 240 41.58 -13.71 -12.92
CA MET A 240 40.29 -14.34 -13.22
C MET A 240 39.31 -14.27 -12.04
N ARG A 241 39.79 -14.53 -10.81
CA ARG A 241 38.97 -14.38 -9.60
C ARG A 241 38.48 -12.93 -9.40
N GLU A 242 39.35 -11.94 -9.64
CA GLU A 242 38.97 -10.53 -9.51
C GLU A 242 37.96 -10.11 -10.59
N TYR A 243 38.08 -10.62 -11.82
CA TYR A 243 37.09 -10.40 -12.87
C TYR A 243 35.73 -11.03 -12.56
N LEU A 244 35.69 -12.27 -12.04
CA LEU A 244 34.44 -12.91 -11.64
C LEU A 244 33.73 -12.14 -10.52
N TRP A 245 34.49 -11.66 -9.52
CA TRP A 245 33.93 -10.79 -8.47
C TRP A 245 33.37 -9.50 -9.04
N LEU A 246 34.08 -8.88 -9.98
CA LEU A 246 33.62 -7.66 -10.64
C LEU A 246 32.33 -7.93 -11.43
N GLN A 247 32.25 -9.04 -12.16
CA GLN A 247 31.04 -9.44 -12.89
C GLN A 247 29.85 -9.63 -11.96
N THR A 248 30.02 -10.27 -10.79
CA THR A 248 28.93 -10.42 -9.82
C THR A 248 28.45 -9.07 -9.28
N LEU A 249 29.38 -8.17 -8.94
CA LEU A 249 29.04 -6.84 -8.42
C LEU A 249 28.36 -5.96 -9.47
N ILE A 250 28.82 -6.00 -10.73
CA ILE A 250 28.25 -5.21 -11.83
C ILE A 250 26.91 -5.80 -12.31
N ALA A 251 26.78 -7.13 -12.40
CA ALA A 251 25.52 -7.77 -12.77
C ALA A 251 24.42 -7.44 -11.75
N GLY A 252 24.76 -7.41 -10.46
CA GLY A 252 23.84 -6.94 -9.41
C GLY A 252 23.47 -5.46 -9.55
N TYR A 253 24.40 -4.62 -10.00
CA TYR A 253 24.17 -3.18 -10.21
C TYR A 253 23.28 -2.89 -11.43
N LEU A 254 23.53 -3.53 -12.57
CA LEU A 254 22.76 -3.34 -13.80
C LEU A 254 21.35 -3.94 -13.73
N GLY A 255 21.13 -4.98 -12.91
CA GLY A 255 19.80 -5.53 -12.67
C GLY A 255 18.90 -4.68 -11.76
N CYS A 256 19.43 -3.61 -11.15
CA CYS A 256 18.70 -2.71 -10.25
C CYS A 256 18.31 -1.36 -10.87
N ILE A 257 18.73 -1.08 -12.12
CA ILE A 257 18.36 0.10 -12.92
C ILE A 257 17.33 -0.35 -13.97
#